data_AF-A0A966Y781-F1
#
_entry.id   AF-A0A966Y781-F1
#
_cell.length_a   1.000
_cell.length_b   1.000
_cell.length_c   1.000
_cell.angle_alpha   90.00
_cell.angle_beta   90.00
_cell.angle_gamma   90.00
#
_symmetry.space_group_name_H-M   'P 1'
#
loop_
_entity.id
_entity.type
_entity.pdbx_description
1 polymer ?
#
loop_
_entity_poly.entity_id
_entity_poly.type
_entity_poly.pdbx_seq_one_letter_code
_entity_poly.pdbx_strand_id
1 'polypeptide(L)'
;TPLGLSSFSYIIVCVLSAYLRNITIRPDLIKDWFYFLFVITLINSINYLILFSFFSYELDIIFYVINNLFTFLLYIPMSLIFNNYLKTIND
;
A
#
# COMPACT_ATOMS: atom_id res chain seq x y z
N THR A 1 -12.32 13.83 -0.34
CA THR A 1 -12.18 13.11 0.95
C THR A 1 -12.16 14.13 2.07
N PRO A 2 -12.84 13.90 3.20
CA PRO A 2 -12.76 14.80 4.35
C PRO A 2 -11.30 14.87 4.84
N LEU A 3 -10.82 16.08 5.14
CA LEU A 3 -9.45 16.31 5.62
C LEU A 3 -9.23 15.51 6.92
N GLY A 4 -8.21 14.64 6.93
CA GLY A 4 -7.82 13.80 8.07
C GLY A 4 -7.85 12.30 7.79
N LEU A 5 -8.72 11.84 6.88
CA LEU A 5 -8.81 10.41 6.51
C LEU A 5 -7.55 9.92 5.77
N SER A 6 -6.94 10.81 4.98
CA SER A 6 -5.67 10.56 4.29
C SER A 6 -4.51 10.38 5.26
N SER A 7 -4.43 11.19 6.32
CA SER A 7 -3.38 11.07 7.35
C SER A 7 -3.56 9.80 8.19
N PHE A 8 -4.80 9.48 8.57
CA PHE A 8 -5.11 8.26 9.32
C PHE A 8 -4.77 6.99 8.54
N SER A 9 -5.16 6.93 7.27
CA SER A 9 -4.81 5.80 6.40
C SER A 9 -3.31 5.66 6.21
N TYR A 10 -2.58 6.77 6.06
CA TYR A 10 -1.12 6.75 5.95
C TYR A 10 -0.44 6.17 7.20
N ILE A 11 -0.89 6.55 8.41
CA ILE A 11 -0.37 6.00 9.66
C ILE A 11 -0.60 4.48 9.73
N ILE A 12 -1.79 4.00 9.32
CA ILE A 12 -2.08 2.56 9.29
C ILE A 12 -1.16 1.83 8.32
N VAL A 13 -0.91 2.38 7.13
CA VAL A 13 0.04 1.82 6.16
C VAL A 13 1.44 1.71 6.77
N CYS A 14 1.94 2.77 7.41
CA CYS A 14 3.25 2.78 8.05
C CYS A 14 3.37 1.75 9.18
N VAL A 15 2.37 1.66 10.06
CA VAL A 15 2.40 0.70 11.19
C VAL A 15 2.35 -0.74 10.68
N LEU A 16 1.46 -1.06 9.73
CA LEU A 16 1.34 -2.42 9.19
C LEU A 16 2.59 -2.84 8.40
N SER A 17 3.16 -1.94 7.59
CA SER A 17 4.38 -2.22 6.84
C SER A 17 5.60 -2.43 7.75
N ALA A 18 5.77 -1.60 8.79
CA ALA A 18 6.83 -1.79 9.78
C ALA A 18 6.67 -3.11 10.55
N TYR A 19 5.43 -3.44 10.92
CA TYR A 19 5.12 -4.68 11.62
C TYR A 19 5.44 -5.93 10.78
N LEU A 20 5.01 -5.95 9.50
CA LEU A 20 5.28 -7.07 8.59
C LEU A 20 6.77 -7.24 8.26
N ARG A 21 7.50 -6.13 8.14
CA ARG A 21 8.95 -6.15 7.94
C ARG A 21 9.69 -6.71 9.16
N ASN A 22 9.18 -6.49 10.36
CA ASN A 22 9.75 -7.04 11.59
C ASN A 22 9.53 -8.56 11.72
N ILE A 23 8.44 -9.10 11.14
CA ILE A 23 8.15 -10.54 11.14
C ILE A 23 8.99 -11.30 10.09
N THR A 24 9.35 -10.65 8.98
CA THR A 24 10.06 -11.29 7.87
C THR A 24 11.57 -11.25 8.09
N ILE A 25 12.11 -12.25 8.79
CA ILE A 25 13.54 -12.39 9.16
C ILE A 25 14.48 -12.56 7.93
N ARG A 26 13.94 -12.72 6.71
CA ARG A 26 14.74 -12.78 5.47
C ARG A 26 14.06 -11.97 4.35
N PRO A 27 14.65 -10.84 3.90
CA PRO A 27 14.05 -10.00 2.87
C PRO A 27 14.11 -10.71 1.52
N ASP A 28 12.94 -11.15 1.04
CA ASP A 28 12.74 -11.69 -0.31
C ASP A 28 11.79 -10.77 -1.08
N LEU A 29 12.22 -10.26 -2.24
CA LEU A 29 11.49 -9.26 -3.03
C LEU A 29 10.07 -9.70 -3.43
N ILE A 30 9.89 -11.00 -3.69
CA ILE A 30 8.59 -11.60 -4.02
C ILE A 30 7.65 -11.63 -2.80
N LYS A 31 8.19 -11.91 -1.60
CA LYS A 31 7.40 -11.92 -0.37
C LYS A 31 6.98 -10.50 0.01
N ASP A 32 7.89 -9.54 -0.11
CA ASP A 32 7.60 -8.12 0.14
C ASP A 32 6.52 -7.59 -0.81
N TRP A 33 6.55 -7.99 -2.08
CA TRP A 33 5.50 -7.65 -3.04
C TRP A 33 4.12 -8.20 -2.66
N PHE A 34 4.04 -9.46 -2.23
CA PHE A 34 2.77 -10.04 -1.78
C PHE A 34 2.25 -9.38 -0.50
N TYR A 35 3.13 -9.05 0.45
CA TYR A 35 2.76 -8.30 1.65
C TYR A 35 2.26 -6.89 1.32
N PHE A 36 2.87 -6.22 0.34
CA PHE A 36 2.41 -4.92 -0.12
C PHE A 36 0.98 -4.99 -0.69
N LEU A 37 0.65 -6.03 -1.47
CA LEU A 37 -0.72 -6.27 -1.94
C LEU A 37 -1.69 -6.37 -0.77
N PHE A 38 -1.34 -7.18 0.23
CA PHE A 38 -2.20 -7.43 1.38
C PHE A 38 -2.45 -6.15 2.19
N VAL A 39 -1.41 -5.36 2.44
CA VAL A 39 -1.51 -4.10 3.19
C VAL A 39 -2.37 -3.09 2.43
N ILE A 40 -2.10 -2.86 1.14
CA ILE A 40 -2.82 -1.84 0.37
C ILE A 40 -4.32 -2.17 0.24
N THR A 41 -4.68 -3.45 0.11
CA THR A 41 -6.10 -3.88 0.06
C THR A 41 -6.79 -3.75 1.42
N LEU A 42 -6.11 -4.08 2.52
CA LEU A 42 -6.66 -3.96 3.87
C LEU A 42 -6.93 -2.50 4.25
N ILE A 43 -5.99 -1.59 3.99
CA ILE A 43 -6.20 -0.14 4.19
C ILE A 43 -7.31 0.41 3.30
N ASN A 44 -7.40 -0.06 2.05
CA ASN A 44 -8.47 0.35 1.14
C ASN A 44 -9.85 0.00 1.69
N SER A 45 -9.98 -1.22 2.22
CA SER A 45 -11.21 -1.70 2.85
C SER A 45 -11.56 -0.89 4.11
N ILE A 46 -10.59 -0.60 4.97
CA ILE A 46 -10.79 0.24 6.16
C ILE A 46 -11.26 1.66 5.76
N ASN A 47 -10.62 2.28 4.76
CA ASN A 47 -11.02 3.60 4.28
C ASN A 47 -12.44 3.61 3.70
N TYR A 48 -12.78 2.57 2.93
CA TYR A 48 -14.12 2.39 2.39
C TYR A 48 -15.16 2.27 3.50
N LEU A 49 -14.91 1.44 4.52
CA LEU A 49 -15.79 1.26 5.68
C LEU A 49 -16.02 2.58 6.43
N ILE A 50 -14.98 3.37 6.63
CA ILE A 50 -15.09 4.65 7.35
C ILE A 50 -15.88 5.66 6.52
N LEU A 51 -15.64 5.75 5.20
CA LEU A 51 -16.41 6.64 4.34
C LEU A 51 -17.89 6.24 4.25
N PHE A 52 -18.15 4.94 4.15
CA PHE A 52 -19.51 4.40 4.11
C PHE A 52 -20.25 4.66 5.44
N SER A 53 -19.60 4.38 6.58
CA SER A 53 -20.24 4.42 7.89
C SER A 53 -20.47 5.83 8.43
N PHE A 54 -19.59 6.80 8.13
CA PHE A 54 -19.68 8.16 8.70
C PHE A 54 -20.20 9.21 7.73
N PHE A 55 -19.96 9.03 6.43
CA PHE A 55 -20.23 10.06 5.42
C PHE A 55 -21.33 9.68 4.43
N SER A 56 -21.87 8.45 4.51
CA SER A 56 -22.88 7.90 3.57
C SER A 56 -22.56 8.26 2.11
N TYR A 57 -21.27 8.21 1.76
CA TYR A 57 -20.78 8.69 0.48
C TYR A 57 -21.02 7.62 -0.59
N GLU A 58 -21.66 7.98 -1.70
CA GLU A 58 -21.73 7.13 -2.89
C GLU A 58 -20.33 7.06 -3.52
N LEU A 59 -19.62 5.98 -3.20
CA LEU A 59 -18.29 5.71 -3.74
C LEU A 59 -18.38 4.76 -4.92
N ASP A 60 -17.77 5.15 -6.05
CA ASP A 60 -17.51 4.26 -7.17
C ASP A 60 -16.40 3.27 -6.80
N ILE A 61 -16.81 2.12 -6.26
CA ILE A 61 -15.93 1.02 -5.82
C ILE A 61 -15.01 0.58 -6.97
N ILE A 62 -15.53 0.52 -8.20
CA ILE A 62 -14.77 0.15 -9.41
C ILE A 62 -13.57 1.07 -9.62
N PHE A 63 -13.77 2.39 -9.49
CA PHE A 63 -12.71 3.37 -9.73
C PHE A 63 -11.62 3.26 -8.65
N TYR A 64 -12.04 3.08 -7.40
CA TYR A 64 -11.11 2.95 -6.28
C TYR A 64 -10.27 1.67 -6.36
N VAL A 65 -10.88 0.55 -6.77
CA VAL A 65 -10.19 -0.73 -6.99
C VAL A 65 -9.21 -0.63 -8.15
N ILE A 66 -9.59 -0.01 -9.27
CA ILE A 66 -8.68 0.19 -10.42
C ILE A 66 -7.47 1.05 -10.03
N ASN A 67 -7.68 2.14 -9.31
CA ASN A 67 -6.61 3.01 -8.87
C ASN A 67 -5.65 2.31 -7.89
N ASN A 68 -6.20 1.47 -7.00
CA ASN A 68 -5.40 0.65 -6.08
C ASN A 68 -4.58 -0.40 -6.85
N LEU A 69 -5.18 -1.12 -7.79
CA LEU A 69 -4.48 -2.08 -8.66
C LEU A 69 -3.36 -1.43 -9.46
N PHE A 70 -3.57 -0.22 -9.98
CA PHE A 70 -2.53 0.52 -10.68
C PHE A 70 -1.35 0.86 -9.75
N THR A 71 -1.64 1.34 -8.54
CA THR A 71 -0.62 1.63 -7.52
C THR A 71 0.18 0.38 -7.13
N PHE A 72 -0.51 -0.76 -7.03
CA PHE A 72 0.10 -2.05 -6.77
C PHE A 72 1.04 -2.50 -7.90
N LEU A 73 0.61 -2.37 -9.16
CA LEU A 73 1.46 -2.72 -10.32
C LEU A 73 2.71 -1.84 -10.39
N LEU A 74 2.61 -0.56 -10.03
CA LEU A 74 3.74 0.39 -10.04
C LEU A 74 4.84 0.00 -9.03
N TYR A 75 4.52 -0.78 -8.00
CA TYR A 75 5.52 -1.19 -7.00
C TYR A 75 6.66 -2.03 -7.60
N ILE A 76 6.35 -2.95 -8.53
CA ILE A 76 7.34 -3.83 -9.17
C ILE A 76 8.43 -3.05 -9.94
N PRO A 77 8.09 -2.16 -10.91
CA PRO A 77 9.10 -1.41 -11.64
C PRO A 77 9.90 -0.48 -10.71
N MET A 78 9.27 0.13 -9.71
CA MET A 78 9.97 0.96 -8.73
C MET A 78 11.01 0.16 -7.93
N SER A 79 10.68 -1.05 -7.51
CA SER A 79 11.62 -1.93 -6.80
C SER A 79 12.80 -2.36 -7.68
N LEU A 80 12.58 -2.59 -8.98
CA LEU A 80 13.65 -2.93 -9.92
C LEU A 80 14.59 -1.75 -10.18
N ILE A 81 14.04 -0.56 -10.37
CA ILE A 81 14.84 0.68 -10.53
C ILE A 81 15.73 0.89 -9.30
N PHE A 82 15.17 0.74 -8.10
CA PHE A 82 15.92 0.95 -6.86
C PHE A 82 17.02 -0.09 -6.67
N ASN A 83 16.76 -1.35 -7.01
CA ASN A 83 17.78 -2.41 -6.92
C ASN A 83 18.92 -2.17 -7.92
N ASN A 84 18.61 -1.74 -9.15
CA ASN A 84 19.62 -1.37 -10.14
C ASN A 84 20.42 -0.15 -9.69
N TYR A 85 19.76 0.86 -9.11
CA TYR A 85 20.44 2.04 -8.55
C TYR A 85 21.42 1.66 -7.44
N LEU A 86 21.00 0.84 -6.47
CA LEU A 86 21.86 0.33 -5.40
C LEU A 86 23.07 -0.43 -5.92
N LYS A 87 22.89 -1.23 -6.97
CA LYS A 87 23.98 -1.98 -7.60
C LYS A 87 25.01 -1.04 -8.24
N THR A 88 24.56 -0.02 -8.97
CA THR A 88 25.44 0.99 -9.60
C THR A 88 26.23 1.84 -8.61
N ILE A 89 25.77 1.99 -7.36
CA ILE A 89 26.52 2.74 -6.33
C ILE A 89 27.56 1.86 -5.63
N ASN A 90 27.35 0.54 -5.60
CA ASN A 90 28.25 -0.42 -4.96
C ASN A 90 29.34 -0.96 -5.91
N ASP A 91 29.24 -0.69 -7.21
CA ASP A 91 30.27 -0.91 -8.24
C ASP A 91 31.11 0.37 -8.43
#